data_AF-A0A4Y2CIW4-F1
#
_entry.id   AF-A0A4Y2CIW4-F1
#
_cell.length_a   1.000
_cell.length_b   1.000
_cell.length_c   1.000
_cell.angle_alpha   90.00
_cell.angle_beta   90.00
_cell.angle_gamma   90.00
#
_symmetry.space_group_name_H-M   'P 1'
#
loop_
_entity.id
_entity.type
_entity.pdbx_description
1 polymer ?
#
loop_
_entity_poly.entity_id
_entity_poly.type
_entity_poly.pdbx_seq_one_letter_code
_entity_poly.pdbx_strand_id
1 'polypeptide(L)'
;MSGLNPNEWHPPSSLDDIRSDSEDGDTLPHQDDSSSDLSVDERPQPFSQRELNDLVRGLGLSKEGSELLVSRLKNKNLLTPGSSFSWYRHREKEFTLFFSKGGNSFL
;
A
#
# COMPACT_ATOMS: atom_id res chain seq x y z
N MET A 1 33.85 -14.32 31.34
CA MET A 1 32.79 -13.84 30.43
C MET A 1 33.49 -13.28 29.21
N SER A 2 33.68 -14.10 28.19
CA SER A 2 34.35 -13.72 26.93
C SER A 2 33.25 -13.58 25.89
N GLY A 3 33.02 -12.35 25.42
CA GLY A 3 31.95 -12.05 24.47
C GLY A 3 32.25 -12.66 23.11
N LEU A 4 31.30 -13.43 22.57
CA LEU A 4 31.31 -13.85 21.17
C LEU A 4 30.89 -12.65 20.30
N ASN A 5 31.74 -12.27 19.36
CA ASN A 5 31.47 -11.20 18.39
C ASN A 5 30.47 -11.71 17.34
N PRO A 6 29.31 -11.06 17.13
CA PRO A 6 28.26 -11.60 16.26
C PRO A 6 28.49 -11.44 14.75
N ASN A 7 29.67 -11.02 14.29
CA ASN A 7 29.91 -10.68 12.87
C ASN A 7 31.15 -11.32 12.22
N GLU A 8 31.64 -12.48 12.68
CA GLU A 8 32.65 -13.24 11.93
C GLU A 8 32.01 -14.21 10.93
N TRP A 9 31.65 -13.69 9.75
CA TRP A 9 31.42 -14.54 8.58
C TRP A 9 32.77 -14.85 7.91
N HIS A 10 33.19 -16.11 8.00
CA HIS A 10 34.30 -16.63 7.20
C HIS A 10 33.76 -17.29 5.94
N PRO A 11 34.12 -16.83 4.73
CA PRO A 11 33.78 -17.55 3.52
C PRO A 11 34.60 -18.86 3.45
N PRO A 12 34.00 -19.99 3.01
CA PRO A 12 34.74 -21.22 2.83
C PRO A 12 35.80 -21.03 1.74
N SER A 13 37.05 -21.32 2.07
CA SER A 13 38.22 -21.13 1.20
C SER A 13 38.51 -22.31 0.27
N SER A 14 37.63 -23.32 0.20
CA SER A 14 37.71 -24.43 -0.77
C SER A 14 36.31 -24.99 -1.06
N LEU A 15 36.07 -25.43 -2.30
CA LEU A 15 34.77 -25.91 -2.82
C LEU A 15 34.48 -27.41 -2.57
N ASP A 16 35.30 -28.09 -1.77
CA ASP A 16 35.25 -29.55 -1.66
C ASP A 16 34.36 -30.08 -0.51
N ASP A 17 33.66 -29.20 0.21
CA ASP A 17 32.85 -29.58 1.39
C ASP A 17 31.33 -29.57 1.11
N ILE A 18 30.91 -29.97 -0.09
CA ILE A 18 29.52 -30.35 -0.37
C ILE A 18 29.48 -31.87 -0.47
N ARG A 19 29.35 -32.53 0.69
CA ARG A 19 29.03 -33.96 0.75
C ARG A 19 27.59 -34.16 0.27
N SER A 20 27.43 -34.38 -1.03
CA SER A 20 26.20 -34.89 -1.64
C SER A 20 26.01 -36.36 -1.23
N ASP A 21 25.01 -36.62 -0.38
CA ASP A 21 24.41 -37.95 -0.24
C ASP A 21 23.02 -37.85 0.43
N SER A 22 21.96 -38.03 -0.36
CA SER A 22 20.62 -38.44 0.07
C SER A 22 19.73 -38.54 -1.17
N GLU A 23 19.82 -39.65 -1.89
CA GLU A 23 18.73 -40.12 -2.75
C GLU A 23 17.58 -40.69 -1.90
N ASP A 24 16.38 -40.62 -2.47
CA ASP A 24 15.14 -41.33 -2.15
C ASP A 24 14.05 -40.56 -1.39
N GLY A 25 12.90 -40.42 -2.05
CA GLY A 25 11.70 -39.73 -1.55
C GLY A 25 10.97 -38.91 -2.60
N ASP A 26 10.61 -39.54 -3.72
CA ASP A 26 9.66 -38.98 -4.69
C ASP A 26 8.27 -38.88 -4.04
N THR A 27 7.96 -37.71 -3.46
CA THR A 27 6.59 -37.33 -3.12
C THR A 27 6.51 -35.82 -3.22
N LEU A 28 6.22 -35.33 -4.42
CA LEU A 28 5.68 -33.99 -4.58
C LEU A 28 4.47 -33.87 -3.65
N PRO A 29 4.43 -32.93 -2.68
CA PRO A 29 3.18 -32.62 -2.04
C PRO A 29 2.25 -32.12 -3.15
N HIS A 30 1.25 -32.95 -3.44
CA HIS A 30 0.07 -32.67 -4.25
C HIS A 30 -0.28 -31.20 -4.04
N GLN A 31 -0.24 -30.43 -5.13
CA GLN A 31 -0.82 -29.11 -5.15
C GLN A 31 -2.22 -29.24 -4.59
N ASP A 32 -2.41 -28.81 -3.35
CA ASP A 32 -3.73 -28.41 -2.90
C ASP A 32 -3.99 -27.16 -3.73
N ASP A 33 -4.58 -27.38 -4.90
CA ASP A 33 -5.44 -26.39 -5.53
C ASP A 33 -6.57 -26.15 -4.54
N SER A 34 -6.24 -25.46 -3.44
CA SER A 34 -7.16 -24.73 -2.63
C SER A 34 -7.64 -23.61 -3.54
N SER A 35 -8.50 -23.99 -4.49
CA SER A 35 -9.54 -23.14 -5.01
C SER A 35 -10.34 -22.76 -3.78
N SER A 36 -9.84 -21.77 -3.06
CA SER A 36 -10.56 -21.05 -2.03
C SER A 36 -11.87 -20.76 -2.70
N ASP A 37 -12.90 -21.50 -2.28
CA ASP A 37 -14.22 -21.49 -2.87
C ASP A 37 -14.61 -20.01 -2.85
N LEU A 38 -14.45 -19.34 -3.99
CA LEU A 38 -14.75 -17.94 -4.12
C LEU A 38 -16.26 -17.98 -4.09
N SER A 39 -16.82 -17.99 -2.87
CA SER A 39 -18.18 -17.59 -2.63
C SER A 39 -18.19 -16.12 -3.04
N VAL A 40 -18.32 -15.90 -4.35
CA VAL A 40 -18.53 -14.59 -4.92
C VAL A 40 -19.91 -14.25 -4.38
N ASP A 41 -19.95 -13.55 -3.26
CA ASP A 41 -21.13 -12.79 -2.91
C ASP A 41 -21.39 -11.94 -4.16
N GLU A 42 -22.41 -12.31 -4.94
CA GLU A 42 -22.73 -11.70 -6.23
C GLU A 42 -23.12 -10.22 -6.06
N ARG A 43 -23.22 -9.77 -4.80
CA ARG A 43 -23.43 -8.39 -4.44
C ARG A 43 -22.19 -7.53 -4.74
N PRO A 44 -22.39 -6.36 -5.36
CA PRO A 44 -21.32 -5.40 -5.56
C PRO A 44 -20.68 -5.01 -4.21
N GLN A 45 -19.37 -5.16 -4.09
CA GLN A 45 -18.63 -4.68 -2.93
C GLN A 45 -18.55 -3.14 -2.97
N PRO A 46 -19.07 -2.43 -1.97
CA PRO A 46 -18.99 -0.98 -1.93
C PRO A 46 -17.56 -0.53 -1.58
N PHE A 47 -17.12 0.56 -2.21
CA PHE A 47 -15.85 1.22 -1.89
C PHE A 47 -15.88 1.81 -0.48
N SER A 48 -14.83 1.54 0.28
CA SER A 48 -14.52 2.25 1.51
C SER A 48 -14.04 3.68 1.23
N GLN A 49 -14.01 4.51 2.26
CA GLN A 49 -13.50 5.88 2.18
C GLN A 49 -12.04 5.93 1.68
N ARG A 50 -11.21 4.97 2.09
CA ARG A 50 -9.79 4.91 1.69
C ARG A 50 -9.67 4.58 0.20
N GLU A 51 -10.37 3.55 -0.26
CA GLU A 51 -10.34 3.14 -1.66
C GLU A 51 -10.91 4.23 -2.58
N LEU A 52 -11.96 4.93 -2.14
CA LEU A 52 -12.49 6.08 -2.87
C LEU A 52 -11.44 7.19 -3.00
N ASN A 53 -10.74 7.52 -1.92
CA ASN A 53 -9.69 8.54 -1.93
C ASN A 53 -8.51 8.13 -2.81
N ASP A 54 -8.09 6.88 -2.72
CA ASP A 54 -6.99 6.34 -3.53
C ASP A 54 -7.37 6.31 -5.01
N LEU A 55 -8.60 5.95 -5.35
CA LEU A 55 -9.13 5.98 -6.71
C LEU A 55 -9.13 7.40 -7.28
N VAL A 56 -9.66 8.38 -6.54
CA VAL A 56 -9.68 9.79 -6.98
C VAL A 56 -8.26 10.31 -7.21
N ARG A 57 -7.32 9.99 -6.31
CA ARG A 57 -5.91 10.39 -6.43
C ARG A 57 -5.20 9.71 -7.59
N GLY A 58 -5.41 8.40 -7.76
CA GLY A 58 -4.82 7.60 -8.83
C GLY A 58 -5.29 8.01 -10.21
N LEU A 59 -6.54 8.45 -10.33
CA LEU A 59 -7.11 8.96 -11.59
C LEU A 59 -6.77 10.43 -11.87
N GLY A 60 -6.23 11.18 -10.90
CA GLY A 60 -5.88 12.58 -11.07
C GLY A 60 -7.08 13.48 -11.45
N LEU A 61 -8.27 13.16 -10.95
CA LEU A 61 -9.50 13.87 -11.33
C LEU A 61 -9.49 15.32 -10.83
N SER A 62 -10.10 16.23 -11.61
CA SER A 62 -10.41 17.58 -11.13
C SER A 62 -11.43 17.52 -9.98
N LYS A 63 -11.65 18.64 -9.29
CA LYS A 63 -12.66 18.74 -8.24
C LYS A 63 -14.03 18.30 -8.75
N GLU A 64 -14.45 18.84 -9.89
CA GLU A 64 -15.75 18.60 -10.50
C GLU A 64 -15.87 17.15 -11.01
N GLY A 65 -14.79 16.62 -11.59
CA GLY A 65 -14.72 15.21 -12.00
C GLY A 65 -14.84 14.25 -10.81
N SER A 66 -14.21 14.59 -9.70
CA SER A 66 -14.29 13.82 -8.46
C SER A 66 -15.67 13.87 -7.83
N GLU A 67 -16.31 15.05 -7.78
CA GLU A 67 -17.69 15.23 -7.31
C GLU A 67 -18.67 14.41 -8.16
N LEU A 68 -18.51 14.43 -9.49
CA LEU A 68 -19.34 13.64 -10.41
C LEU A 68 -19.14 12.13 -10.21
N LEU A 69 -17.90 11.66 -10.06
CA LEU A 69 -17.59 10.26 -9.80
C LEU A 69 -18.26 9.80 -8.50
N VAL A 70 -18.07 10.54 -7.41
CA VAL A 70 -18.63 10.23 -6.08
C VAL A 70 -20.15 10.20 -6.13
N SER A 71 -20.78 11.16 -6.83
CA SER A 71 -22.24 11.18 -7.04
C SER A 71 -22.73 9.92 -7.76
N ARG A 72 -22.05 9.50 -8.82
CA ARG A 72 -22.39 8.27 -9.54
C ARG A 72 -22.23 7.00 -8.69
N LEU A 73 -21.18 6.92 -7.87
CA LEU A 73 -20.96 5.79 -6.95
C LEU A 73 -22.04 5.75 -5.85
N LYS A 74 -22.42 6.90 -5.29
CA LYS A 74 -23.52 7.01 -4.33
C LYS A 74 -24.85 6.55 -4.91
N ASN A 75 -25.20 7.00 -6.11
CA ASN A 75 -26.46 6.63 -6.76
C ASN A 75 -26.57 5.13 -7.05
N LYS A 76 -25.43 4.44 -7.18
CA LYS A 76 -25.37 2.98 -7.37
C LYS A 76 -25.23 2.19 -6.07
N ASN A 77 -25.27 2.86 -4.91
CA ASN A 77 -25.00 2.26 -3.60
C ASN A 77 -23.64 1.54 -3.53
N LEU A 78 -22.64 2.04 -4.27
CA LEU A 78 -21.29 1.48 -4.33
C LEU A 78 -20.33 2.14 -3.34
N LEU A 79 -20.82 2.91 -2.38
CA LEU A 79 -20.01 3.48 -1.31
C LEU A 79 -20.50 2.96 0.03
N THR A 80 -19.56 2.72 0.95
CA THR A 80 -19.95 2.41 2.33
C THR A 80 -20.72 3.58 2.95
N PRO A 81 -21.70 3.30 3.85
CA PRO A 81 -22.40 4.36 4.57
C PRO A 81 -21.43 5.30 5.28
N GLY A 82 -21.68 6.62 5.20
CA GLY A 82 -20.80 7.63 5.79
C GLY A 82 -19.60 8.04 4.94
N SER A 83 -19.33 7.36 3.82
CA SER A 83 -18.31 7.81 2.88
C SER A 83 -18.68 9.16 2.25
N SER A 84 -17.73 10.09 2.33
CA SER A 84 -17.89 11.45 1.83
C SER A 84 -16.65 11.89 1.06
N PHE A 85 -16.80 12.93 0.25
CA PHE A 85 -15.70 13.49 -0.50
C PHE A 85 -15.44 14.91 -0.03
N SER A 86 -14.17 15.21 0.24
CA SER A 86 -13.72 16.56 0.57
C SER A 86 -12.54 16.93 -0.32
N TRP A 87 -12.58 18.13 -0.90
CA TRP A 87 -11.52 18.62 -1.76
C TRP A 87 -10.58 19.53 -0.97
N TYR A 88 -9.32 19.12 -0.84
CA TYR A 88 -8.30 19.98 -0.25
C TYR A 88 -7.98 21.13 -1.21
N ARG A 89 -8.26 22.36 -0.77
CA ARG A 89 -7.93 23.55 -1.55
C ARG A 89 -6.50 23.95 -1.24
N HIS A 90 -5.69 24.16 -2.27
CA HIS A 90 -4.33 24.69 -2.17
C HIS A 90 -4.26 26.18 -1.81
N ARG A 91 -5.14 26.66 -0.94
CA ARG A 91 -5.23 28.08 -0.58
C ARG A 91 -3.99 28.53 0.22
N GLU A 92 -3.27 27.59 0.84
CA GLU A 92 -2.01 27.84 1.53
C GLU A 92 -0.92 28.45 0.63
N LYS A 93 -0.92 28.13 -0.68
CA LYS A 93 0.04 28.70 -1.62
C LYS A 93 -0.14 30.20 -1.80
N GLU A 94 -1.38 30.68 -1.77
CA GLU A 94 -1.69 32.11 -1.79
C GLU A 94 -1.24 32.80 -0.49
N PHE A 95 -1.29 32.08 0.63
CA PHE A 95 -0.90 32.62 1.94
C PHE A 95 0.60 32.53 2.24
N THR A 96 1.36 31.70 1.51
CA THR A 96 2.82 31.56 1.66
C THR A 96 3.55 32.90 1.46
N LEU A 97 3.01 33.77 0.61
CA LEU A 97 3.54 35.12 0.36
C LEU A 97 3.57 36.00 1.62
N PHE A 98 2.60 35.81 2.54
CA PHE A 98 2.47 36.61 3.76
C PHE A 98 3.42 36.16 4.89
N PHE A 99 3.90 34.91 4.85
CA PHE A 99 4.86 34.39 5.82
C PHE A 99 6.32 34.67 5.46
N SER A 100 6.60 35.21 4.27
CA SER A 100 7.96 35.47 3.77
C SER A 100 8.57 36.79 4.27
N LYS A 101 8.01 37.43 5.31
CA LYS A 101 8.50 38.73 5.80
C LYS A 101 8.90 38.69 7.27
N GLY A 102 10.21 38.75 7.51
CA GLY A 102 10.78 39.33 8.72
C GLY A 102 11.40 38.34 9.72
N GLY A 103 12.45 37.62 9.31
CA GLY A 103 13.47 37.25 10.28
C GLY A 103 14.15 38.53 10.78
N ASN A 104 13.69 39.05 11.92
CA ASN A 104 14.33 40.19 12.57
C ASN A 104 15.75 39.78 12.96
N SER A 105 16.70 40.25 12.15
CA SER A 105 18.10 40.41 12.48
C SER A 105 18.27 41.36 13.67
N PHE A 106 19.31 41.07 14.46
CA PHE A 106 19.95 41.86 15.54
C PHE A 106 19.35 41.69 16.95
N LEU A 107 19.81 40.63 17.62
CA LEU A 107 20.22 40.71 19.04
C LEU A 107 21.51 41.51 19.16
#